data_AF-A0A926UWD6-F1
#
_entry.id   AF-A0A926UWD6-F1
#
_cell.length_a   1.000
_cell.length_b   1.000
_cell.length_c   1.000
_cell.angle_alpha   90.00
_cell.angle_beta   90.00
_cell.angle_gamma   90.00
#
_symmetry.space_group_name_H-M   'P 1'
#
loop_
_entity.id
_entity.type
_entity.pdbx_description
1 polymer ?
#
loop_
_entity_poly.entity_id
_entity_poly.type
_entity_poly.pdbx_seq_one_letter_code
_entity_poly.pdbx_strand_id
1 'polypeptide(L)' 'MSYQSQTYTFVSHQEDLERHLLDASVVDREQLAVAKRWQERQEGPLLMILLQLSFIDLHQFSGLLDWSAQG' A
#
# COMPACT_ATOMS: atom_id res chain seq x y z
N MET A 1 -11.67 24.67 10.41
CA MET A 1 -11.17 24.32 9.07
C MET A 1 -9.99 23.37 9.27
N SER A 2 -10.23 22.07 9.22
CA SER A 2 -9.24 21.04 9.62
C SER A 2 -9.10 19.94 8.56
N TYR A 3 -9.25 20.30 7.28
CA TYR A 3 -9.18 19.35 6.17
C TYR A 3 -7.74 19.06 5.71
N GLN A 4 -6.74 19.82 6.17
CA GLN A 4 -5.35 19.67 5.74
C GLN A 4 -4.55 18.64 6.56
N SER A 5 -4.92 18.39 7.81
CA SER A 5 -4.19 17.45 8.67
C SER A 5 -4.48 15.98 8.32
N GLN A 6 -5.67 15.69 7.79
CA GLN A 6 -6.06 14.33 7.41
C GLN A 6 -5.39 13.84 6.12
N THR A 7 -5.25 14.71 5.11
CA THR A 7 -4.56 14.36 3.86
C THR A 7 -3.07 14.10 4.09
N TYR A 8 -2.41 14.87 4.95
CA TYR A 8 -0.97 14.68 5.22
C TYR A 8 -0.68 13.35 5.93
N THR A 9 -1.52 12.97 6.89
CA THR A 9 -1.36 11.69 7.63
C THR A 9 -1.55 10.49 6.70
N PHE A 10 -2.54 10.54 5.81
CA PHE A 10 -2.85 9.46 4.88
C PHE A 10 -1.78 9.28 3.79
N VAL A 11 -1.21 10.38 3.29
CA VAL A 11 -0.11 10.35 2.30
C VAL A 11 1.16 9.78 2.92
N SER A 12 1.51 10.17 4.16
CA SER A 12 2.67 9.61 4.87
C SER A 12 2.56 8.10 5.01
N HIS A 13 1.41 7.60 5.48
CA HIS A 13 1.21 6.16 5.70
C HIS A 13 1.33 5.35 4.40
N GLN A 14 0.89 5.90 3.27
CA GLN A 14 1.05 5.24 1.98
C GLN A 14 2.51 5.22 1.53
N GLU A 15 3.26 6.32 1.66
CA GLU A 15 4.70 6.35 1.31
C GLU A 15 5.55 5.39 2.17
N ASP A 16 5.24 5.31 3.47
CA ASP A 16 5.90 4.37 4.39
C ASP A 16 5.61 2.92 3.98
N LEU A 17 4.37 2.60 3.61
CA LEU A 17 3.99 1.28 3.11
C LEU A 17 4.72 0.94 1.80
N GLU A 18 4.72 1.85 0.83
CA GLU A 18 5.41 1.66 -0.45
C GLU A 18 6.91 1.39 -0.24
N ARG A 19 7.54 2.10 0.69
CA ARG A 19 8.95 1.88 1.03
C ARG A 19 9.16 0.52 1.70
N HIS A 20 8.32 0.16 2.67
CA HIS A 20 8.43 -1.13 3.35
C HIS A 20 8.28 -2.31 2.39
N LEU A 21 7.31 -2.23 1.47
CA LEU A 21 7.08 -3.24 0.43
C LEU A 21 8.32 -3.49 -0.45
N LEU A 22 9.04 -2.42 -0.80
CA LEU A 22 10.28 -2.51 -1.57
C LEU A 22 11.47 -2.98 -0.74
N ASP A 23 11.62 -2.48 0.49
CA ASP A 23 12.75 -2.81 1.38
C ASP A 23 12.71 -4.27 1.82
N ALA A 24 11.51 -4.77 2.16
CA ALA A 24 11.27 -6.16 2.50
C ALA A 24 11.24 -7.10 1.28
N SER A 25 11.43 -6.56 0.05
CA SER A 25 11.34 -7.31 -1.21
C SER A 25 10.02 -8.10 -1.35
N VAL A 26 8.94 -7.56 -0.78
CA VAL A 26 7.61 -8.17 -0.89
C VAL A 26 7.06 -7.99 -2.30
N VAL A 27 7.35 -6.85 -2.92
CA VAL A 27 7.11 -6.59 -4.34
C VAL A 27 8.25 -5.79 -4.95
N ASP A 28 8.41 -5.91 -6.26
CA ASP A 28 9.36 -5.13 -7.03
C ASP A 28 8.78 -3.77 -7.47
N ARG A 29 9.66 -2.87 -7.93
CA ARG A 29 9.28 -1.54 -8.42
C ARG A 29 8.26 -1.59 -9.55
N GLU A 30 8.35 -2.58 -10.44
CA GLU A 30 7.41 -2.74 -11.55
C GLU A 30 6.03 -3.17 -11.08
N GLN A 31 5.96 -4.14 -10.16
CA GLN A 31 4.71 -4.60 -9.55
C GLN A 31 4.04 -3.46 -8.77
N LEU A 32 4.81 -2.71 -8.00
CA LEU A 32 4.31 -1.54 -7.29
C LEU A 32 3.77 -0.48 -8.25
N ALA A 33 4.48 -0.19 -9.34
CA ALA A 33 4.02 0.77 -10.34
C ALA A 33 2.71 0.32 -11.02
N VAL A 34 2.56 -0.97 -11.30
CA VAL A 34 1.29 -1.51 -11.83
C VAL A 34 0.19 -1.33 -10.80
N ALA A 35 0.40 -1.74 -9.55
CA ALA A 35 -0.62 -1.64 -8.49
C ALA A 35 -1.07 -0.19 -8.26
N LYS A 36 -0.14 0.78 -8.28
CA LYS A 36 -0.48 2.22 -8.18
C LYS A 36 -1.34 2.70 -9.35
N ARG A 37 -1.04 2.29 -10.58
CA ARG A 37 -1.89 2.64 -11.74
C ARG A 37 -3.30 2.06 -11.62
N TRP A 38 -3.44 0.89 -11.01
CA TRP A 38 -4.76 0.31 -10.70
C TRP A 38 -5.45 1.06 -9.55
N GLN A 39 -4.70 1.51 -8.55
CA GLN A 39 -5.19 2.31 -7.43
C GLN A 39 -5.82 3.62 -7.89
N GLU A 40 -5.16 4.33 -8.81
CA GLU A 40 -5.67 5.57 -9.41
C GLU A 40 -6.96 5.36 -10.21
N ARG A 41 -7.21 4.14 -10.70
CA ARG A 41 -8.38 3.81 -11.53
C ARG A 41 -9.59 3.31 -10.74
N GLN A 42 -9.36 2.63 -9.62
CA GLN A 42 -10.43 1.96 -8.86
C GLN A 42 -10.63 2.51 -7.43
N GLU A 43 -9.81 3.47 -7.00
CA GLU A 43 -9.89 4.10 -5.66
C GLU A 43 -9.84 3.07 -4.50
N GLY A 44 -9.10 1.97 -4.68
CA GLY A 44 -8.94 0.92 -3.67
C GLY A 44 -7.70 1.09 -2.78
N PRO A 45 -7.63 0.43 -1.60
CA PRO A 45 -6.40 0.37 -0.82
C PRO A 45 -5.30 -0.39 -1.57
N LEU A 46 -4.08 0.13 -1.57
CA LEU A 46 -2.94 -0.48 -2.29
C LEU A 46 -2.75 -1.95 -1.92
N LEU A 47 -2.84 -2.31 -0.64
CA LEU A 47 -2.70 -3.70 -0.16
C LEU A 47 -3.73 -4.64 -0.80
N MET A 48 -4.97 -4.19 -0.96
CA MET A 48 -6.03 -5.01 -1.54
C MET A 48 -5.79 -5.23 -3.04
N ILE A 49 -5.26 -4.22 -3.72
CA ILE A 49 -4.89 -4.30 -5.13
C ILE A 49 -3.72 -5.25 -5.34
N LEU A 50 -2.70 -5.20 -4.48
CA LEU A 50 -1.57 -6.13 -4.53
C LEU A 50 -2.03 -7.59 -4.39
N LEU A 51 -2.98 -7.85 -3.49
CA LEU A 51 -3.58 -9.18 -3.32
C LEU A 51 -4.41 -9.59 -4.56
N GLN A 52 -5.24 -8.69 -5.09
CA GLN A 52 -6.05 -8.96 -6.29
C GLN A 52 -5.20 -9.25 -7.53
N LEU A 53 -4.07 -8.57 -7.69
CA LEU A 53 -3.09 -8.79 -8.76
C LEU A 53 -2.21 -10.03 -8.50
N SER A 54 -2.39 -10.72 -7.37
CA SER A 54 -1.57 -11.86 -6.94
C SER A 54 -0.07 -11.53 -6.86
N PHE A 55 0.27 -10.27 -6.59
CA PHE A 55 1.65 -9.86 -6.30
C PHE A 55 2.05 -10.22 -4.87
N ILE A 56 1.07 -10.35 -3.98
CA ILE A 56 1.23 -10.88 -2.63
C ILE A 56 0.18 -11.96 -2.38
N ASP A 57 0.47 -12.86 -1.44
CA ASP A 57 -0.49 -13.86 -0.96
C ASP A 57 -1.23 -13.40 0.32
N LEU A 58 -2.19 -14.22 0.79
CA LEU A 58 -2.99 -13.91 1.97
C LEU A 58 -2.18 -13.81 3.27
N HIS A 59 -1.09 -14.59 3.41
CA HIS A 59 -0.23 -14.56 4.59
C HIS A 59 0.62 -13.29 4.61
N GLN A 60 1.18 -12.91 3.46
CA GLN A 60 1.87 -11.62 3.31
C GLN A 60 0.92 -10.45 3.54
N PHE A 61 -0.29 -10.53 2.99
CA PHE A 61 -1.33 -9.52 3.19
C PHE A 61 -1.70 -9.33 4.66
N SER A 62 -1.90 -10.41 5.43
CA SER A 62 -2.17 -10.29 6.86
C SER A 62 -1.02 -9.62 7.62
N GLY A 63 0.23 -10.00 7.32
CA GLY A 63 1.39 -9.39 7.97
C GLY A 63 1.54 -7.90 7.66
N LEU A 64 1.25 -7.51 6.42
CA LEU A 64 1.26 -6.10 6.01
C LEU A 64 0.11 -5.30 6.61
N LEU A 65 -1.08 -5.89 6.76
CA LEU A 65 -2.19 -5.26 7.47
C LEU A 65 -1.83 -4.99 8.93
N ASP A 66 -1.29 -5.98 9.63
CA ASP A 66 -0.86 -5.85 11.02
C ASP A 66 0.23 -4.79 11.18
N TRP A 67 1.18 -4.71 10.24
CA TRP A 67 2.20 -3.67 10.22
C TRP A 67 1.59 -2.27 9.97
N SER A 68 0.68 -2.15 9.00
CA SER A 68 0.04 -0.87 8.65
C SER A 68 -0.86 -0.32 9.75
N ALA A 69 -1.36 -1.18 10.65
CA ALA A 69 -2.16 -0.80 11.80
C ALA A 69 -1.33 -0.30 12.99
N GLN A 70 0.00 -0.47 12.96
CA GLN A 70 0.94 -0.04 14.00
C GLN A 70 1.59 1.33 13.72
N GLY A 71 1.33 1.92 12.54
CA GLY A 71 1.81 3.23 12.12
C GLY A 71 0.96 4.39 12.63
#